data_AF-A0A7C5IL56-F1
#
_entry.id   AF-A0A7C5IL56-F1
#
_cell.length_a   1.000
_cell.length_b   1.000
_cell.length_c   1.000
_cell.angle_alpha   90.00
_cell.angle_beta   90.00
_cell.angle_gamma   90.00
#
_symmetry.space_group_name_H-M   'P 1'
#
loop_
_entity.id
_entity.type
_entity.pdbx_description
1 polymer ?
#
loop_
_entity_poly.entity_id
_entity_poly.type
_entity_poly.pdbx_seq_one_letter_code
_entity_poly.pdbx_strand_id
1 'polypeptide(L)'
;MIFNIFKNGFSRFWKSINFAVVSSLISTVNPFTILLVMYANFLISTRFEKLIQYPASVTGFMVFLFALQYFFPTAFAMVSLQKRTIDNESISYKEFFKDFWGVIVKLLLPWLGLTLFFSISILLIVWTGSFYYEIIPNTILKTLIIAFIFFIFSIFIVTEYLFFPLYAYEEYKIKVSNALKFAMEIVLRNILLLLPLFIFDVGLFFGFLFVPYGNILLIATVYFGLTNYIKLYLYHEMIRKYTEVKPGKPQYVKVGNEPSPWLDLLQSKKEVLKKN
;
A
#
# COMPACT_ATOMS: atom_id res chain seq x y z
N MET A 1 16.56 -6.05 8.19
CA MET A 1 15.52 -6.20 7.14
C MET A 1 14.86 -4.86 6.84
N ILE A 2 14.12 -4.26 7.79
CA ILE A 2 13.46 -2.94 7.62
C ILE A 2 14.45 -1.87 7.11
N PHE A 3 15.61 -1.73 7.77
CA PHE A 3 16.65 -0.79 7.33
C PHE A 3 17.15 -1.04 5.89
N ASN A 4 17.26 -2.31 5.47
CA ASN A 4 17.69 -2.65 4.11
C ASN A 4 16.60 -2.31 3.08
N ILE A 5 15.32 -2.51 3.43
CA ILE A 5 14.19 -2.11 2.57
C ILE A 5 14.25 -0.60 2.33
N PHE A 6 14.40 0.19 3.40
CA PHE A 6 14.49 1.64 3.28
C PHE A 6 15.74 2.10 2.52
N LYS A 7 16.92 1.60 2.90
CA LYS A 7 18.19 1.98 2.26
C LYS A 7 18.18 1.67 0.75
N ASN A 8 17.74 0.47 0.37
CA ASN A 8 17.74 0.06 -1.02
C ASN A 8 16.63 0.77 -1.81
N GLY A 9 15.42 0.89 -1.24
CA GLY A 9 14.32 1.63 -1.84
C GLY A 9 14.68 3.10 -2.10
N PHE A 10 15.24 3.77 -1.09
CA PHE A 10 15.67 5.17 -1.21
C PHE A 10 16.80 5.36 -2.21
N SER A 11 17.84 4.51 -2.15
CA SER A 11 18.96 4.58 -3.11
C SER A 11 18.51 4.42 -4.55
N ARG A 12 17.54 3.53 -4.80
CA ARG A 12 17.03 3.27 -6.15
C ARG A 12 16.10 4.35 -6.64
N PHE A 13 15.21 4.84 -5.77
CA PHE A 13 14.41 6.04 -6.05
C PHE A 13 15.29 7.20 -6.51
N TRP A 14 16.41 7.46 -5.84
CA TRP A 14 17.32 8.54 -6.22
C TRP A 14 18.02 8.32 -7.56
N LYS A 15 18.35 7.06 -7.89
CA LYS A 15 18.96 6.70 -9.19
C LYS A 15 18.00 6.83 -10.36
N SER A 16 16.70 6.73 -10.13
CA SER A 16 15.65 6.81 -11.15
C SER A 16 14.71 8.01 -10.96
N ILE A 17 15.19 9.07 -10.28
CA ILE A 17 14.34 10.16 -9.78
C ILE A 17 13.48 10.81 -10.87
N ASN A 18 13.98 11.01 -12.09
CA ASN A 18 13.22 11.60 -13.19
C ASN A 18 11.99 10.73 -13.54
N PHE A 19 12.19 9.42 -13.67
CA PHE A 19 11.10 8.50 -13.96
C PHE A 19 10.18 8.32 -12.74
N ALA A 20 10.74 8.27 -11.54
CA ALA A 20 9.96 8.20 -10.30
C ALA A 20 9.05 9.41 -10.16
N VAL A 21 9.52 10.62 -10.45
CA VAL A 21 8.73 11.86 -10.41
C VAL A 21 7.67 11.88 -11.51
N VAL A 22 8.02 11.59 -12.77
CA VAL A 22 7.05 11.59 -13.88
C VAL A 22 5.95 10.57 -13.65
N SER A 23 6.32 9.37 -13.23
CA SER A 23 5.35 8.35 -12.90
C SER A 23 4.48 8.82 -11.73
N SER A 24 5.06 9.31 -10.64
CA SER A 24 4.27 9.70 -9.47
C SER A 24 3.41 10.95 -9.65
N LEU A 25 3.72 11.82 -10.62
CA LEU A 25 2.81 12.89 -11.02
C LEU A 25 1.48 12.31 -11.51
N ILE A 26 1.50 11.20 -12.23
CA ILE A 26 0.28 10.51 -12.69
C ILE A 26 -0.50 9.95 -11.49
N SER A 27 0.19 9.43 -10.47
CA SER A 27 -0.46 9.05 -9.20
C SER A 27 -1.12 10.23 -8.49
N THR A 28 -0.55 11.45 -8.57
CA THR A 28 -1.18 12.63 -7.95
C THR A 28 -2.42 13.13 -8.66
N VAL A 29 -2.65 12.72 -9.92
CA VAL A 29 -3.91 12.98 -10.65
C VAL A 29 -5.02 12.01 -10.24
N ASN A 30 -4.75 11.06 -9.33
CA ASN A 30 -5.76 10.21 -8.73
C ASN A 30 -6.83 11.08 -8.03
N PRO A 31 -8.13 10.90 -8.34
CA PRO A 31 -9.20 11.70 -7.76
C PRO A 31 -9.24 11.65 -6.23
N PHE A 32 -8.89 10.52 -5.62
CA PHE A 32 -8.83 10.41 -4.16
C PHE A 32 -7.67 11.18 -3.55
N THR A 33 -6.51 11.21 -4.23
CA THR A 33 -5.39 12.05 -3.83
C THR A 33 -5.75 13.52 -3.92
N ILE A 34 -6.40 13.96 -5.01
CA ILE A 34 -6.89 15.33 -5.17
C ILE A 34 -7.85 15.69 -4.03
N LEU A 35 -8.84 14.84 -3.75
CA LEU A 35 -9.80 15.05 -2.66
C LEU A 35 -9.09 15.15 -1.30
N LEU A 36 -8.09 14.31 -1.06
CA LEU A 36 -7.34 14.32 0.19
C LEU A 36 -6.54 15.62 0.35
N VAL A 37 -5.87 16.07 -0.71
CA VAL A 37 -5.16 17.36 -0.73
C VAL A 37 -6.12 18.53 -0.52
N MET A 38 -7.29 18.53 -1.18
CA MET A 38 -8.31 19.55 -0.98
C MET A 38 -8.82 19.57 0.46
N TYR A 39 -9.09 18.39 1.03
CA TYR A 39 -9.56 18.27 2.41
C TYR A 39 -8.51 18.72 3.43
N ALA A 40 -7.24 18.37 3.23
CA ALA A 40 -6.15 18.84 4.08
C ALA A 40 -5.98 20.37 4.02
N ASN A 41 -6.05 20.97 2.82
CA ASN A 41 -6.04 22.42 2.67
C ASN A 41 -7.23 23.09 3.38
N PHE A 42 -8.41 22.47 3.36
CA PHE A 42 -9.57 22.95 4.10
C PHE A 42 -9.36 22.89 5.63
N LEU A 43 -8.69 21.86 6.15
CA LEU A 43 -8.35 21.80 7.58
C LEU A 43 -7.33 22.89 7.97
N ILE A 44 -6.35 23.15 7.11
CA ILE A 44 -5.35 24.21 7.33
C ILE A 44 -6.03 25.59 7.30
N SER A 45 -6.93 25.84 6.34
CA SER A 45 -7.60 27.14 6.20
C SER A 45 -8.54 27.45 7.37
N THR A 46 -9.10 26.41 8.00
CA THR A 46 -9.88 26.54 9.24
C THR A 46 -9.02 26.59 10.51
N ARG A 47 -7.70 26.81 10.37
CA ARG A 47 -6.73 26.80 11.48
C ARG A 47 -6.86 25.57 12.39
N PHE A 48 -7.21 24.43 11.79
CA PHE A 48 -7.45 23.16 12.47
C PHE A 48 -8.63 23.14 13.46
N GLU A 49 -9.51 24.16 13.50
CA GLU A 49 -10.66 24.18 14.40
C GLU A 49 -11.56 22.95 14.22
N LYS A 50 -11.80 22.54 12.97
CA LYS A 50 -12.58 21.34 12.67
C LYS A 50 -11.91 20.05 13.13
N LEU A 51 -10.58 19.96 13.04
CA LEU A 51 -9.81 18.83 13.55
C LEU A 51 -9.88 18.77 15.09
N ILE A 52 -9.81 19.92 15.76
CA ILE A 52 -9.89 20.00 17.23
C ILE A 52 -11.31 19.65 17.72
N GLN A 53 -12.35 20.14 17.04
CA GLN A 53 -13.75 19.89 17.42
C GLN A 53 -14.21 18.46 17.13
N TYR A 54 -13.73 17.85 16.04
CA TYR A 54 -14.15 16.53 15.58
C TYR A 54 -12.97 15.62 15.21
N PRO A 55 -12.01 15.36 16.13
CA PRO A 55 -10.75 14.70 15.80
C PRO A 55 -10.93 13.29 15.24
N ALA A 56 -11.88 12.53 15.80
CA ALA A 56 -12.16 11.17 15.36
C ALA A 56 -12.74 11.13 13.92
N SER A 57 -13.74 11.97 13.63
CA SER A 57 -14.39 12.01 12.33
C SER A 57 -13.46 12.54 11.23
N VAL A 58 -12.70 13.59 11.53
CA VAL A 58 -11.75 14.20 10.58
C VAL A 58 -10.59 13.25 10.28
N THR A 59 -9.98 12.66 11.32
CA THR A 59 -8.89 11.70 11.15
C THR A 59 -9.39 10.44 10.44
N GLY A 60 -10.56 9.93 10.82
CA GLY A 60 -11.20 8.79 10.17
C GLY A 60 -11.46 9.02 8.68
N PHE A 61 -11.93 10.22 8.30
CA PHE A 61 -12.15 10.57 6.90
C PHE A 61 -10.85 10.72 6.10
N MET A 62 -9.81 11.34 6.68
CA MET A 62 -8.48 11.40 6.03
C MET A 62 -7.89 10.02 5.80
N VAL A 63 -7.97 9.16 6.81
CA VAL A 63 -7.50 7.78 6.75
C VAL A 63 -8.30 6.95 5.74
N PHE A 64 -9.61 7.19 5.62
CA PHE A 64 -10.45 6.61 4.58
C PHE A 64 -10.00 7.00 3.17
N LEU A 65 -9.85 8.30 2.89
CA LEU A 65 -9.37 8.79 1.59
C LEU A 65 -7.98 8.24 1.26
N PHE A 66 -7.11 8.16 2.27
CA PHE A 66 -5.75 7.63 2.13
C PHE A 66 -5.75 6.16 1.73
N ALA A 67 -6.63 5.34 2.30
CA ALA A 67 -6.75 3.94 1.90
C ALA A 67 -7.34 3.79 0.48
N LEU A 68 -8.34 4.61 0.12
CA LEU A 68 -8.97 4.52 -1.21
C LEU A 68 -8.03 4.83 -2.36
N GLN A 69 -7.13 5.80 -2.18
CA GLN A 69 -6.21 6.18 -3.24
C GLN A 69 -5.34 4.99 -3.69
N TYR A 70 -5.03 4.06 -2.78
CA TYR A 70 -4.15 2.94 -3.05
C TYR A 70 -4.85 1.84 -3.84
N PHE A 71 -6.13 1.59 -3.60
CA PHE A 71 -6.91 0.61 -4.37
C PHE A 71 -7.35 1.12 -5.74
N PHE A 72 -7.20 2.42 -6.01
CA PHE A 72 -7.59 2.98 -7.29
C PHE A 72 -6.68 2.49 -8.43
N PRO A 73 -7.21 2.22 -9.65
CA PRO A 73 -6.45 1.64 -10.76
C PRO A 73 -5.15 2.38 -11.11
N THR A 74 -5.13 3.71 -10.95
CA THR A 74 -3.93 4.52 -11.21
C THR A 74 -2.75 4.19 -10.30
N ALA A 75 -3.00 3.79 -9.04
CA ALA A 75 -1.95 3.41 -8.11
C ALA A 75 -1.31 2.08 -8.52
N PHE A 76 -2.10 1.12 -9.00
CA PHE A 76 -1.58 -0.16 -9.50
C PHE A 76 -0.78 -0.01 -10.79
N ALA A 77 -1.34 0.69 -11.79
CA ALA A 77 -0.66 0.91 -13.07
C ALA A 77 0.73 1.52 -12.86
N MET A 78 0.82 2.38 -11.86
CA MET A 78 2.03 3.03 -11.41
C MET A 78 3.06 2.09 -10.77
N VAL A 79 2.64 1.23 -9.85
CA VAL A 79 3.50 0.18 -9.28
C VAL A 79 4.03 -0.75 -10.38
N SER A 80 3.18 -1.11 -11.35
CA SER A 80 3.55 -1.98 -12.48
C SER A 80 4.63 -1.35 -13.38
N LEU A 81 4.54 -0.03 -13.62
CA LEU A 81 5.55 0.67 -14.42
C LEU A 81 6.85 0.88 -13.65
N GLN A 82 6.79 1.26 -12.38
CA GLN A 82 7.99 1.45 -11.55
C GLN A 82 8.74 0.14 -11.32
N LYS A 83 8.04 -0.99 -11.25
CA LYS A 83 8.64 -2.32 -11.26
C LYS A 83 9.60 -2.50 -12.43
N ARG A 84 9.20 -2.13 -13.66
CA ARG A 84 10.04 -2.34 -14.85
C ARG A 84 11.32 -1.50 -14.82
N THR A 85 11.25 -0.31 -14.24
CA THR A 85 12.44 0.53 -14.00
C THR A 85 13.39 -0.09 -12.98
N ILE A 86 12.85 -0.73 -11.94
CA ILE A 86 13.65 -1.46 -10.94
C ILE A 86 14.30 -2.69 -11.58
N ASP A 87 13.57 -3.38 -12.45
CA ASP A 87 14.04 -4.56 -13.19
C ASP A 87 15.00 -4.19 -14.36
N ASN A 88 15.47 -2.93 -14.42
CA ASN A 88 16.44 -2.37 -15.38
C ASN A 88 15.99 -2.38 -16.86
N GLU A 89 14.69 -2.37 -17.16
CA GLU A 89 14.23 -2.11 -18.52
C GLU A 89 14.37 -0.61 -18.83
N SER A 90 15.20 -0.26 -19.83
CA SER A 90 15.25 1.11 -20.34
C SER A 90 13.97 1.39 -21.13
N ILE A 91 13.04 2.13 -20.52
CA ILE A 91 11.75 2.44 -21.14
C ILE A 91 11.77 3.89 -21.65
N SER A 92 11.42 4.09 -22.91
CA SER A 92 11.21 5.44 -23.45
C SER A 92 9.93 6.07 -22.90
N TYR A 93 9.86 7.41 -22.80
CA TYR A 93 8.63 8.09 -22.34
C TYR A 93 7.39 7.74 -23.18
N LYS A 94 7.57 7.49 -24.48
CA LYS A 94 6.46 7.11 -25.38
C LYS A 94 5.91 5.72 -25.05
N GLU A 95 6.79 4.75 -24.82
CA GLU A 95 6.41 3.41 -24.38
C GLU A 95 5.76 3.46 -23.00
N PHE A 96 6.29 4.28 -22.09
CA PHE A 96 5.73 4.49 -20.76
C PHE A 96 4.25 4.90 -20.80
N PHE A 97 3.89 5.93 -21.58
CA PHE A 97 2.50 6.39 -21.66
C PHE A 97 1.59 5.37 -22.35
N LYS A 98 2.09 4.70 -23.41
CA LYS A 98 1.34 3.66 -24.10
C LYS A 98 1.02 2.49 -23.17
N ASP A 99 2.01 2.04 -22.42
CA ASP A 99 1.90 0.91 -21.51
C ASP A 99 1.05 1.27 -20.28
N PHE A 100 1.17 2.50 -19.76
CA PHE A 100 0.29 3.02 -18.71
C PHE A 100 -1.18 2.90 -19.11
N TRP A 101 -1.54 3.41 -20.29
CA TRP A 101 -2.92 3.33 -20.78
C TRP A 101 -3.36 1.90 -21.07
N GLY A 102 -2.45 1.06 -21.60
CA GLY A 102 -2.72 -0.37 -21.79
C GLY A 102 -3.05 -1.09 -20.49
N VAL A 103 -2.29 -0.84 -19.42
CA VAL A 103 -2.52 -1.41 -18.10
C VAL A 103 -3.83 -0.89 -17.49
N ILE A 104 -4.07 0.42 -17.57
CA ILE A 104 -5.32 1.02 -17.07
C ILE A 104 -6.53 0.40 -17.76
N VAL A 105 -6.56 0.36 -19.10
CA VAL A 105 -7.73 -0.18 -19.84
C VAL A 105 -7.99 -1.63 -19.48
N LYS A 106 -6.93 -2.45 -19.37
CA LYS A 106 -7.05 -3.87 -19.06
C LYS A 106 -7.55 -4.13 -17.63
N LEU A 107 -7.15 -3.27 -16.69
CA LEU A 107 -7.35 -3.50 -15.26
C LEU A 107 -8.39 -2.58 -14.63
N LEU A 108 -8.95 -1.62 -15.36
CA LEU A 108 -9.87 -0.62 -14.81
C LEU A 108 -11.03 -1.27 -14.05
N LEU A 109 -11.74 -2.19 -14.68
CA LEU A 109 -12.96 -2.77 -14.13
C LEU A 109 -12.73 -3.62 -12.86
N PRO A 110 -11.80 -4.60 -12.83
CA PRO A 110 -11.54 -5.37 -11.61
C PRO A 110 -11.02 -4.49 -10.46
N TRP A 111 -10.24 -3.45 -10.78
CA TRP A 111 -9.68 -2.55 -9.77
C TRP A 111 -10.68 -1.53 -9.25
N LEU A 112 -11.61 -1.04 -10.07
CA LEU A 112 -12.76 -0.28 -9.60
C LEU A 112 -13.65 -1.13 -8.68
N GLY A 113 -13.85 -2.40 -9.03
CA GLY A 113 -14.55 -3.36 -8.16
C GLY A 113 -13.87 -3.54 -6.81
N LEU A 114 -12.54 -3.69 -6.79
CA LEU A 114 -11.76 -3.71 -5.55
C LEU A 114 -11.86 -2.39 -4.79
N THR A 115 -11.70 -1.25 -5.47
CA THR A 115 -11.83 0.08 -4.86
C THR A 115 -13.17 0.21 -4.15
N LEU A 116 -14.25 -0.21 -4.80
CA LEU A 116 -15.61 -0.16 -4.24
C LEU A 116 -15.78 -1.12 -3.05
N PHE A 117 -15.29 -2.35 -3.17
CA PHE A 117 -15.30 -3.32 -2.08
C PHE A 117 -14.55 -2.81 -0.84
N PHE A 118 -13.35 -2.27 -1.02
CA PHE A 118 -12.57 -1.70 0.08
C PHE A 118 -13.20 -0.41 0.61
N SER A 119 -13.79 0.42 -0.24
CA SER A 119 -14.55 1.60 0.19
C SER A 119 -15.67 1.23 1.15
N ILE A 120 -16.51 0.26 0.76
CA ILE A 120 -17.62 -0.19 1.59
C ILE A 120 -17.10 -0.79 2.89
N SER A 121 -16.07 -1.65 2.81
CA SER A 121 -15.49 -2.29 3.99
C SER A 121 -14.95 -1.27 4.99
N ILE A 122 -14.20 -0.27 4.52
CA ILE A 122 -13.62 0.75 5.38
C ILE A 122 -14.71 1.65 5.96
N LEU A 123 -15.69 2.06 5.14
CA LEU A 123 -16.79 2.90 5.61
C LEU A 123 -17.58 2.18 6.72
N LEU A 124 -17.82 0.87 6.57
CA LEU A 124 -18.44 0.04 7.61
C LEU A 124 -17.58 -0.02 8.88
N ILE A 125 -16.26 -0.18 8.76
CA ILE A 125 -15.33 -0.19 9.91
C ILE A 125 -15.38 1.14 10.66
N VAL A 126 -15.27 2.27 9.95
CA VAL A 126 -15.29 3.62 10.54
C VAL A 126 -16.65 3.92 11.17
N TRP A 127 -17.74 3.56 10.50
CA TRP A 127 -19.11 3.74 11.01
C TRP A 127 -19.35 2.90 12.26
N THR A 128 -18.93 1.64 12.25
CA THR A 128 -19.01 0.74 13.42
C THR A 128 -18.22 1.30 14.60
N GLY A 129 -17.00 1.82 14.37
CA GLY A 129 -16.20 2.45 15.40
C GLY A 129 -16.85 3.69 16.00
N SER A 130 -17.47 4.51 15.15
CA SER A 130 -18.20 5.72 15.57
C SER A 130 -19.45 5.36 16.39
N PHE A 131 -20.21 4.35 15.96
CA PHE A 131 -21.39 3.85 16.67
C PHE A 131 -21.05 3.34 18.09
N TYR A 132 -20.00 2.51 18.21
CA TYR A 132 -19.58 2.03 19.53
C TYR A 132 -18.96 3.14 20.39
N TYR A 133 -18.36 4.17 19.79
CA TYR A 133 -17.87 5.32 20.53
C TYR A 133 -19.01 6.05 21.25
N GLU A 134 -20.17 6.20 20.62
CA GLU A 134 -21.29 6.95 21.20
C GLU A 134 -22.07 6.15 22.25
N ILE A 135 -22.22 4.84 22.04
CA ILE A 135 -23.11 4.01 22.86
C ILE A 135 -22.43 3.49 24.14
N ILE A 136 -21.11 3.29 24.13
CA ILE A 136 -20.40 2.67 25.25
C ILE A 136 -19.93 3.75 26.24
N PRO A 137 -20.51 3.81 27.46
CA PRO A 137 -20.14 4.82 28.45
C PRO A 137 -18.81 4.51 29.13
N ASN A 138 -18.40 3.23 29.18
CA ASN A 138 -17.16 2.82 29.83
C ASN A 138 -15.95 3.19 28.95
N THR A 139 -15.12 4.12 29.44
CA THR A 139 -13.95 4.63 28.71
C THR A 139 -12.92 3.55 28.36
N ILE A 140 -12.67 2.58 29.24
CA ILE A 140 -11.68 1.51 28.99
C ILE A 140 -12.18 0.59 27.86
N LEU A 141 -13.42 0.12 27.97
CA LEU A 141 -14.03 -0.75 26.96
C LEU A 141 -14.12 -0.04 25.61
N LYS A 142 -14.49 1.24 25.63
CA LYS A 142 -14.53 2.13 24.46
C LYS A 142 -13.17 2.23 23.77
N THR A 143 -12.10 2.50 24.52
CA THR A 143 -10.73 2.55 23.97
C THR A 143 -10.29 1.20 23.41
N LEU A 144 -10.61 0.09 24.08
CA LEU A 144 -10.27 -1.26 23.59
C LEU A 144 -10.97 -1.59 22.25
N ILE A 145 -12.25 -1.23 22.11
CA ILE A 145 -13.00 -1.45 20.87
C ILE A 145 -12.42 -0.60 19.73
N ILE A 146 -12.13 0.68 19.98
CA ILE A 146 -11.52 1.55 18.98
C ILE A 146 -10.14 1.03 18.56
N ALA A 147 -9.34 0.59 19.53
CA ALA A 147 -8.02 0.00 19.26
C ALA A 147 -8.14 -1.28 18.43
N PHE A 148 -9.13 -2.13 18.71
CA PHE A 148 -9.39 -3.35 17.94
C PHE A 148 -9.84 -3.03 16.51
N ILE A 149 -10.73 -2.06 16.33
CA ILE A 149 -11.19 -1.58 15.02
C ILE A 149 -10.03 -0.99 14.22
N PHE A 150 -9.18 -0.19 14.87
CA PHE A 150 -7.96 0.34 14.26
C PHE A 150 -6.97 -0.77 13.88
N PHE A 151 -6.86 -1.83 14.69
CA PHE A 151 -6.04 -2.99 14.38
C PHE A 151 -6.54 -3.74 13.14
N ILE A 152 -7.85 -4.03 13.06
CA ILE A 152 -8.47 -4.62 11.86
C ILE A 152 -8.18 -3.73 10.65
N PHE A 153 -8.44 -2.44 10.77
CA PHE A 153 -8.22 -1.47 9.71
C PHE A 153 -6.75 -1.43 9.25
N SER A 154 -5.81 -1.51 10.18
CA SER A 154 -4.38 -1.55 9.87
C SER A 154 -4.00 -2.81 9.08
N ILE A 155 -4.60 -3.97 9.38
CA ILE A 155 -4.39 -5.20 8.58
C ILE A 155 -4.82 -4.98 7.13
N PHE A 156 -5.97 -4.31 6.93
CA PHE A 156 -6.49 -4.03 5.59
C PHE A 156 -5.55 -3.14 4.78
N ILE A 157 -5.08 -2.01 5.33
CA ILE A 157 -4.14 -1.15 4.59
C ILE A 157 -2.80 -1.86 4.39
N VAL A 158 -2.27 -2.52 5.41
CA VAL A 158 -0.97 -3.21 5.33
C VAL A 158 -1.00 -4.32 4.26
N THR A 159 -2.16 -4.91 3.99
CA THR A 159 -2.34 -5.92 2.94
C THR A 159 -1.97 -5.39 1.56
N GLU A 160 -2.21 -4.10 1.28
CA GLU A 160 -1.85 -3.46 0.01
C GLU A 160 -0.35 -3.53 -0.28
N TYR A 161 0.49 -3.42 0.76
CA TYR A 161 1.95 -3.39 0.62
C TYR A 161 2.51 -4.69 0.04
N LEU A 162 1.76 -5.78 0.18
CA LEU A 162 2.12 -7.08 -0.33
C LEU A 162 1.28 -7.47 -1.54
N PHE A 163 0.00 -7.10 -1.53
CA PHE A 163 -0.92 -7.40 -2.62
C PHE A 163 -0.50 -6.74 -3.93
N PHE A 164 -0.16 -5.44 -3.94
CA PHE A 164 0.16 -4.75 -5.19
C PHE A 164 1.45 -5.24 -5.83
N PRO A 165 2.58 -5.37 -5.10
CA PRO A 165 3.78 -5.92 -5.70
C PRO A 165 3.55 -7.36 -6.18
N LEU A 166 2.90 -8.22 -5.38
CA LEU A 166 2.65 -9.60 -5.79
C LEU A 166 1.83 -9.66 -7.09
N TYR A 167 0.76 -8.89 -7.17
CA TYR A 167 -0.07 -8.86 -8.37
C TYR A 167 0.67 -8.22 -9.56
N ALA A 168 1.53 -7.21 -9.34
CA ALA A 168 2.36 -6.62 -10.40
C ALA A 168 3.44 -7.59 -10.92
N TYR A 169 3.97 -8.47 -10.06
CA TYR A 169 4.95 -9.49 -10.47
C TYR A 169 4.32 -10.74 -11.08
N GLU A 170 3.10 -11.11 -10.70
CA GLU A 170 2.46 -12.39 -11.05
C GLU A 170 1.05 -12.24 -11.66
N GLU A 171 0.73 -11.07 -12.24
CA GLU A 171 -0.60 -10.65 -12.75
C GLU A 171 -1.32 -11.73 -13.58
N TYR A 172 -0.55 -12.51 -14.35
CA TYR A 172 -1.06 -13.53 -15.27
C TYR A 172 -1.24 -14.92 -14.67
N LYS A 173 -0.79 -15.15 -13.43
CA LYS A 173 -0.76 -16.48 -12.82
C LYS A 173 -1.72 -16.65 -11.64
N ILE A 174 -2.19 -15.55 -11.05
CA ILE A 174 -2.94 -15.59 -9.79
C ILE A 174 -4.24 -14.80 -9.93
N LYS A 175 -5.38 -15.43 -9.60
CA LYS A 175 -6.66 -14.73 -9.46
C LYS A 175 -6.57 -13.66 -8.37
N VAL A 176 -7.15 -12.48 -8.59
CA VAL A 176 -7.18 -11.37 -7.62
C VAL A 176 -7.59 -11.81 -6.22
N SER A 177 -8.64 -12.63 -6.10
CA SER A 177 -9.12 -13.17 -4.82
C SER A 177 -8.07 -14.01 -4.09
N ASN A 178 -7.29 -14.80 -4.82
CA ASN A 178 -6.22 -15.61 -4.26
C ASN A 178 -5.02 -14.75 -3.85
N ALA A 179 -4.66 -13.76 -4.68
CA ALA A 179 -3.61 -12.79 -4.35
C ALA A 179 -3.95 -11.98 -3.08
N LEU A 180 -5.22 -11.62 -2.89
CA LEU A 180 -5.66 -10.90 -1.69
C LEU A 180 -5.61 -11.78 -0.44
N LYS A 181 -6.19 -13.00 -0.49
CA LYS A 181 -6.11 -13.97 0.63
C LYS A 181 -4.67 -14.22 1.05
N PHE A 182 -3.81 -14.40 0.05
CA PHE A 182 -2.38 -14.57 0.23
C PHE A 182 -1.73 -13.38 0.93
N ALA A 183 -1.99 -12.16 0.45
CA ALA A 183 -1.40 -10.96 1.02
C ALA A 183 -1.81 -10.81 2.49
N MET A 184 -3.09 -11.03 2.81
CA MET A 184 -3.58 -11.00 4.20
C MET A 184 -2.89 -12.05 5.08
N GLU A 185 -2.69 -13.28 4.57
CA GLU A 185 -1.98 -14.32 5.31
C GLU A 185 -0.55 -13.90 5.66
N ILE A 186 0.18 -13.33 4.71
CA ILE A 186 1.53 -12.83 4.97
C ILE A 186 1.50 -11.64 5.95
N VAL A 187 0.53 -10.74 5.82
CA VAL A 187 0.38 -9.61 6.76
C VAL A 187 0.25 -10.13 8.18
N LEU A 188 -0.65 -11.09 8.42
CA LEU A 188 -0.87 -11.66 9.73
C LEU A 188 0.39 -12.33 10.29
N ARG A 189 1.14 -13.05 9.43
CA ARG A 189 2.40 -13.72 9.83
C ARG A 189 3.57 -12.74 10.07
N ASN A 190 3.52 -11.54 9.51
CA ASN A 190 4.62 -10.58 9.54
C ASN A 190 4.20 -9.20 10.04
N ILE A 191 3.14 -9.13 10.85
CA ILE A 191 2.56 -7.86 11.28
C ILE A 191 3.60 -6.98 12.00
N LEU A 192 4.51 -7.58 12.78
CA LEU A 192 5.60 -6.87 13.46
C LEU A 192 6.63 -6.24 12.51
N LEU A 193 6.77 -6.74 11.28
CA LEU A 193 7.62 -6.15 10.25
C LEU A 193 6.88 -5.05 9.50
N LEU A 194 5.62 -5.29 9.17
CA LEU A 194 4.85 -4.47 8.25
C LEU A 194 4.18 -3.27 8.95
N LEU A 195 3.80 -3.43 10.22
CA LEU A 195 3.19 -2.38 11.02
C LEU A 195 4.14 -1.17 11.21
N PRO A 196 5.44 -1.33 11.53
CA PRO A 196 6.38 -0.20 11.53
C PRO A 196 6.51 0.49 10.17
N LEU A 197 6.43 -0.29 9.08
CA LEU A 197 6.52 0.20 7.71
C LEU A 197 5.30 1.06 7.36
N PHE A 198 4.12 0.61 7.77
CA PHE A 198 2.87 1.35 7.69
C PHE A 198 2.87 2.61 8.55
N ILE A 199 3.30 2.52 9.82
CA ILE A 199 3.41 3.69 10.70
C ILE A 199 4.36 4.74 10.10
N PHE A 200 5.49 4.31 9.55
CA PHE A 200 6.41 5.21 8.86
C PHE A 200 5.75 5.88 7.65
N ASP A 201 5.08 5.10 6.79
CA ASP A 201 4.46 5.61 5.57
C ASP A 201 3.32 6.59 5.87
N VAL A 202 2.47 6.25 6.86
CA VAL A 202 1.40 7.12 7.37
C VAL A 202 1.96 8.37 8.04
N GLY A 203 3.00 8.24 8.86
CA GLY A 203 3.65 9.37 9.52
C GLY A 203 4.31 10.32 8.52
N LEU A 204 4.93 9.77 7.48
CA LEU A 204 5.55 10.53 6.40
C LEU A 204 4.49 11.25 5.56
N PHE A 205 3.36 10.59 5.28
CA PHE A 205 2.21 11.21 4.62
C PHE A 205 1.59 12.37 5.43
N PHE A 206 1.30 12.16 6.71
CA PHE A 206 0.75 13.21 7.56
C PHE A 206 1.74 14.36 7.79
N GLY A 207 3.02 14.03 8.03
CA GLY A 207 4.08 15.02 8.15
C GLY A 207 4.12 15.95 6.94
N PHE A 208 3.91 15.39 5.74
CA PHE A 208 3.85 16.12 4.49
C PHE A 208 2.57 16.93 4.27
N LEU A 209 1.40 16.41 4.67
CA LEU A 209 0.13 17.13 4.57
C LEU A 209 0.08 18.39 5.44
N PHE A 210 0.82 18.40 6.54
CA PHE A 210 0.81 19.51 7.50
C PHE A 210 1.99 20.47 7.35
N VAL A 211 2.83 20.33 6.32
CA VAL A 211 3.86 21.33 6.01
C VAL A 211 3.19 22.59 5.48
N PRO A 212 3.21 23.71 6.24
CA PRO A 212 2.63 24.96 5.77
C PRO A 212 3.41 25.43 4.54
N TYR A 213 2.70 25.90 3.50
CA TYR A 213 3.28 26.44 2.26
C TYR A 213 4.07 25.44 1.39
N GLY A 214 4.07 24.15 1.74
CA GLY A 214 4.58 23.11 0.85
C GLY A 214 3.71 23.01 -0.41
N ASN A 215 4.31 22.86 -1.59
CA ASN A 215 3.54 22.49 -2.78
C ASN A 215 3.06 21.04 -2.61
N ILE A 216 1.85 20.88 -2.09
CA ILE A 216 1.30 19.58 -1.69
C ILE A 216 1.29 18.59 -2.87
N LEU A 217 1.16 19.06 -4.12
CA LEU A 217 1.25 18.19 -5.30
C LEU A 217 2.66 17.64 -5.52
N LEU A 218 3.70 18.47 -5.38
CA LEU A 218 5.09 18.03 -5.49
C LEU A 218 5.45 17.05 -4.37
N ILE A 219 4.98 17.34 -3.16
CA ILE A 219 5.22 16.51 -1.98
C ILE A 219 4.49 15.16 -2.13
N ALA A 220 3.22 15.18 -2.54
CA ALA A 220 2.46 13.97 -2.84
C ALA A 220 3.12 13.14 -3.95
N THR A 221 3.67 13.80 -4.97
CA THR A 221 4.43 13.15 -6.06
C THR A 221 5.65 12.41 -5.50
N VAL A 222 6.49 13.09 -4.72
CA VAL A 222 7.68 12.46 -4.12
C VAL A 222 7.28 11.33 -3.18
N TYR A 223 6.22 11.54 -2.40
CA TYR A 223 5.64 10.55 -1.49
C TYR A 223 5.25 9.25 -2.21
N PHE A 224 4.34 9.31 -3.18
CA PHE A 224 3.88 8.12 -3.88
C PHE A 224 5.01 7.38 -4.59
N GLY A 225 5.99 8.12 -5.14
CA GLY A 225 7.16 7.54 -5.78
C GLY A 225 8.00 6.74 -4.81
N LEU A 226 8.37 7.35 -3.68
CA LEU A 226 9.17 6.69 -2.67
C LEU A 226 8.46 5.48 -2.07
N THR A 227 7.18 5.62 -1.71
CA THR A 227 6.37 4.57 -1.10
C THR A 227 6.21 3.36 -2.01
N ASN A 228 6.00 3.56 -3.31
CA ASN A 228 5.90 2.45 -4.26
C ASN A 228 7.22 1.70 -4.42
N TYR A 229 8.36 2.41 -4.47
CA TYR A 229 9.68 1.76 -4.46
C TYR A 229 9.89 0.94 -3.18
N ILE A 230 9.51 1.47 -2.02
CA ILE A 230 9.58 0.75 -0.75
C ILE A 230 8.70 -0.53 -0.79
N LYS A 231 7.48 -0.46 -1.32
CA LYS A 231 6.57 -1.61 -1.48
C LYS A 231 7.16 -2.68 -2.41
N LEU A 232 7.74 -2.28 -3.55
CA LEU A 232 8.40 -3.20 -4.48
C LEU A 232 9.64 -3.87 -3.86
N TYR A 233 10.44 -3.14 -3.09
CA TYR A 233 11.59 -3.72 -2.37
C TYR A 233 11.18 -4.61 -1.19
N LEU A 234 10.11 -4.26 -0.48
CA LEU A 234 9.50 -5.12 0.54
C LEU A 234 9.15 -6.49 -0.07
N TYR A 235 8.58 -6.51 -1.27
CA TYR A 235 8.27 -7.76 -1.96
C TYR A 235 9.51 -8.63 -2.22
N HIS A 236 10.59 -8.05 -2.76
CA HIS A 236 11.84 -8.78 -2.97
C HIS A 236 12.43 -9.34 -1.67
N GLU A 237 12.41 -8.55 -0.60
CA GLU A 237 12.90 -8.96 0.72
C GLU A 237 12.03 -10.05 1.33
N MET A 238 10.72 -9.99 1.13
CA MET A 238 9.79 -11.03 1.57
C MET A 238 10.01 -12.33 0.80
N ILE A 239 10.13 -12.28 -0.53
CA ILE A 239 10.52 -13.45 -1.31
C ILE A 239 11.82 -14.03 -0.79
N ARG A 240 12.86 -13.21 -0.66
CA ARG A 240 14.17 -13.64 -0.16
C ARG A 240 14.08 -14.32 1.21
N LYS A 241 13.36 -13.72 2.17
CA LYS A 241 13.15 -14.29 3.50
C LYS A 241 12.54 -15.70 3.45
N TYR A 242 11.67 -15.96 2.48
CA TYR A 242 11.00 -17.25 2.35
C TYR A 242 11.67 -18.21 1.36
N THR A 243 12.50 -17.75 0.43
CA THR A 243 13.25 -18.62 -0.52
C THR A 243 14.66 -18.95 -0.08
N GLU A 244 15.28 -18.17 0.82
CA GLU A 244 16.61 -18.44 1.35
C GLU A 244 16.62 -19.78 2.11
N VAL A 245 17.41 -20.72 1.60
CA VAL A 245 17.62 -22.03 2.24
C VAL A 245 18.50 -21.83 3.47
N LYS A 246 17.89 -21.81 4.66
CA LYS A 246 18.66 -21.91 5.91
C LYS A 246 18.93 -23.39 6.20
N PRO A 247 20.20 -23.81 6.33
CA PRO A 247 20.51 -25.19 6.71
C PRO A 247 19.91 -25.49 8.10
N GLY A 248 19.22 -26.62 8.22
CA GLY A 248 18.75 -27.15 9.51
C GLY A 248 17.39 -26.66 10.04
N LYS A 249 16.59 -25.91 9.28
CA LYS A 249 15.19 -25.61 9.67
C LYS A 249 14.20 -26.27 8.72
N PRO A 250 13.17 -26.98 9.22
CA PRO A 250 12.14 -27.55 8.36
C PRO A 250 11.48 -26.41 7.56
N GLN A 251 11.56 -26.56 6.24
CA GLN A 251 11.06 -25.58 5.28
C GLN A 251 9.53 -25.70 5.20
N TYR A 252 8.86 -24.58 5.48
CA TYR A 252 7.43 -24.31 5.30
C TYR A 252 6.47 -25.12 6.19
N VAL A 253 5.89 -24.44 7.18
CA VAL A 253 4.71 -24.95 7.88
C VAL A 253 3.50 -24.78 6.95
N LYS A 254 3.05 -25.88 6.36
CA LYS A 254 1.74 -25.99 5.67
C LYS A 254 0.65 -25.47 6.61
N VAL A 255 -0.18 -24.56 6.11
CA VAL A 255 -1.46 -24.21 6.75
C VAL A 255 -2.54 -24.50 5.71
N GLY A 256 -3.37 -25.51 5.99
CA GLY A 256 -4.40 -26.02 5.09
C GLY A 256 -4.05 -27.34 4.40
N ASN A 257 -5.08 -28.06 3.95
CA ASN A 257 -4.98 -29.37 3.29
C ASN A 257 -4.57 -29.31 1.81
N GLU A 258 -4.45 -28.12 1.23
CA GLU A 258 -3.97 -27.90 -0.14
C GLU A 258 -2.53 -27.35 -0.13
N PRO A 259 -1.68 -27.68 -1.14
CA PRO A 259 -0.41 -27.00 -1.30
C PRO A 259 -0.67 -25.50 -1.48
N SER A 260 -0.13 -24.67 -0.57
CA SER A 260 -0.31 -23.22 -0.66
C SER A 260 0.25 -22.74 -2.00
N PRO A 261 -0.53 -22.03 -2.85
CA PRO A 261 -0.04 -21.50 -4.12
C PRO A 261 1.18 -20.57 -3.98
N TRP A 262 1.39 -20.02 -2.78
CA TRP A 262 2.60 -19.28 -2.42
C TRP A 262 3.84 -20.16 -2.30
N LEU A 263 3.68 -21.36 -1.75
CA LEU A 263 4.75 -22.36 -1.69
C LEU A 263 5.16 -22.75 -3.11
N ASP A 264 4.19 -22.93 -4.01
CA ASP A 264 4.44 -23.21 -5.43
C ASP A 264 5.08 -22.00 -6.14
N LEU A 265 4.63 -20.77 -5.83
CA LEU A 265 5.25 -19.54 -6.34
C LEU A 265 6.71 -19.41 -5.88
N LEU A 266 6.96 -19.57 -4.58
CA LEU A 266 8.29 -19.50 -3.99
C LEU A 266 9.20 -20.60 -4.53
N GLN A 267 8.67 -21.81 -4.72
CA GLN A 267 9.40 -22.91 -5.36
C GLN A 267 9.75 -22.55 -6.81
N SER A 268 8.79 -22.03 -7.59
CA SER A 268 9.04 -21.59 -8.97
C SER A 268 10.11 -20.47 -9.06
N LYS A 269 10.18 -19.59 -8.07
CA LYS A 269 11.20 -18.52 -8.00
C LYS A 269 12.55 -19.01 -7.48
N LYS A 270 12.57 -20.04 -6.62
CA LYS A 270 13.80 -20.68 -6.12
C LYS A 270 14.59 -21.33 -7.26
N GLU A 271 13.91 -21.87 -8.27
CA GLU A 271 14.55 -22.45 -9.46
C GLU A 271 15.17 -21.38 -10.36
N VAL A 272 14.51 -20.23 -10.52
CA VAL A 272 15.02 -19.09 -11.30
C VAL A 272 16.26 -18.47 -10.65
N LEU A 273 16.28 -18.39 -9.31
CA LEU A 273 17.41 -17.82 -8.55
C LEU A 273 18.63 -18.75 -8.42
N LYS A 274 18.52 -20.04 -8.78
CA LYS A 274 19.66 -20.97 -8.85
C LYS A 274 20.44 -20.87 -10.17
N LYS A 275 19.88 -20.20 -11.18
CA LYS A 275 20.47 -20.10 -12.53
C LYS A 275 21.25 -18.80 -12.77
N ASN A 276 21.25 -17.88 -11.82
CA ASN A 276 22.07 -16.66 -11.79
C ASN A 276 23.01 -16.70 -10.59
#